data_AF-A0A2X3FE85-F1
#
_entry.id   AF-A0A2X3FE85-F1
#
_cell.length_a   1.000
_cell.length_b   1.000
_cell.length_c   1.000
_cell.angle_alpha   90.00
_cell.angle_beta   90.00
_cell.angle_gamma   90.00
#
_symmetry.space_group_name_H-M   'P 1'
#
loop_
_entity.id
_entity.type
_entity.pdbx_description
1 polymer ?
#
loop_
_entity_poly.entity_id
_entity_poly.type
_entity_poly.pdbx_seq_one_letter_code
_entity_poly.pdbx_strand_id
1 'polypeptide(L)'
;MAVTRKASASPRWKQINADNVKNLKEAWVFRTGDLKQPNDPGEITNEVTPIKVGDTLFLCTAHQRLFALDAATGKEKWHFDPQLNADPSFQHVTCRGVSYHEAKADNAPADVVADCPRRIILPVNDGRLFAVNADNGKLCETFANKGILNLQTNMPVTTPGMYEPTSPPIITDKTIVIAGAVTDNFSTREPSGVIRGFDVNTGKLLWAFDPGAKDPNAIPSDEHHFTLNSPNSWAPAAYDAKLDLVYLPMGVTTPDIWGGNRTPEQERYASSIVALNATTGKLAWSYQTVHHDLWDMDMPSQPTLADIEVNGKNRTGHLCPGEKPATSSCWIVVTASWWSRRRKNQYRRGAAKGDYVTKTQPFSDLSFRPKKDLTGADMWGATMFDQLVWPRDLPPAAL
;
A
#
# COMPACT_ATOMS: atom_id res chain seq x y z
N MET A 1 -13.36 -23.36 11.93
CA MET A 1 -12.88 -22.59 10.76
C MET A 1 -11.51 -23.13 10.40
N ALA A 2 -11.41 -23.97 9.37
CA ALA A 2 -10.12 -24.25 8.75
C ALA A 2 -9.81 -23.11 7.78
N VAL A 3 -8.59 -22.57 7.86
CA VAL A 3 -8.14 -21.45 6.99
C VAL A 3 -6.92 -21.92 6.22
N THR A 4 -7.03 -21.94 4.89
CA THR A 4 -5.91 -22.23 3.98
C THR A 4 -5.53 -20.95 3.26
N ARG A 5 -4.32 -20.44 3.50
CA ARG A 5 -3.91 -19.06 3.16
C ARG A 5 -3.30 -18.99 1.76
N LYS A 6 -3.63 -17.94 0.99
CA LYS A 6 -3.10 -17.71 -0.38
C LYS A 6 -2.13 -16.53 -0.46
N ALA A 7 -2.34 -15.48 0.35
CA ALA A 7 -1.43 -14.33 0.46
C ALA A 7 -1.16 -14.02 1.93
N SER A 8 -0.33 -14.85 2.57
CA SER A 8 0.24 -14.58 3.89
C SER A 8 1.71 -14.99 3.89
N ALA A 9 2.56 -14.22 4.55
CA ALA A 9 3.96 -14.57 4.84
C ALA A 9 4.04 -15.76 5.83
N SER A 10 3.60 -16.95 5.42
CA SER A 10 3.67 -18.18 6.20
C SER A 10 4.52 -19.20 5.45
N PRO A 11 5.83 -19.28 5.75
CA PRO A 11 6.69 -20.26 5.11
C PRO A 11 6.23 -21.69 5.44
N ARG A 12 6.22 -22.60 4.45
CA ARG A 12 5.99 -24.04 4.70
C ARG A 12 7.16 -24.73 5.42
N TRP A 13 8.26 -24.02 5.60
CA TRP A 13 9.48 -24.48 6.23
C TRP A 13 9.30 -24.60 7.75
N LYS A 14 9.70 -25.73 8.32
CA LYS A 14 9.58 -26.02 9.77
C LYS A 14 10.92 -26.24 10.47
N GLN A 15 12.03 -25.94 9.77
CA GLN A 15 13.38 -26.09 10.33
C GLN A 15 13.53 -25.25 11.60
N ILE A 16 13.06 -24.01 11.58
CA ILE A 16 12.91 -23.16 12.77
C ILE A 16 11.46 -23.30 13.25
N ASN A 17 11.28 -23.59 14.54
CA ASN A 17 9.99 -23.79 15.18
C ASN A 17 10.03 -23.37 16.67
N ALA A 18 8.89 -23.49 17.36
CA ALA A 18 8.75 -23.05 18.75
C ALA A 18 9.76 -23.72 19.71
N ASP A 19 10.20 -24.94 19.42
CA ASP A 19 11.10 -25.70 20.30
C ASP A 19 12.56 -25.25 20.17
N ASN A 20 12.97 -24.77 18.98
CA ASN A 20 14.36 -24.46 18.67
C ASN A 20 14.64 -22.98 18.34
N VAL A 21 13.62 -22.11 18.27
CA VAL A 21 13.80 -20.66 17.98
C VAL A 21 14.73 -19.97 18.97
N LYS A 22 14.78 -20.44 20.23
CA LYS A 22 15.71 -19.98 21.26
C LYS A 22 17.20 -20.15 20.89
N ASN A 23 17.50 -21.00 19.91
CA ASN A 23 18.86 -21.25 19.43
C ASN A 23 19.21 -20.41 18.19
N LEU A 24 18.29 -19.55 17.72
CA LEU A 24 18.52 -18.72 16.55
C LEU A 24 19.67 -17.75 16.82
N LYS A 25 20.58 -17.61 15.85
CA LYS A 25 21.69 -16.67 15.89
C LYS A 25 21.71 -15.86 14.60
N GLU A 26 22.22 -14.64 14.68
CA GLU A 26 22.48 -13.82 13.52
C GLU A 26 23.42 -14.56 12.55
N ALA A 27 23.01 -14.69 11.29
CA ALA A 27 23.81 -15.32 10.26
C ALA A 27 24.75 -14.32 9.58
N TRP A 28 24.24 -13.12 9.29
CA TRP A 28 24.98 -12.01 8.70
C TRP A 28 24.20 -10.70 8.89
N VAL A 29 24.89 -9.58 8.70
CA VAL A 29 24.31 -8.22 8.70
C VAL A 29 24.77 -7.49 7.45
N PHE A 30 23.82 -6.86 6.77
CA PHE A 30 24.10 -5.91 5.70
C PHE A 30 23.83 -4.49 6.19
N ARG A 31 24.78 -3.58 5.96
CA ARG A 31 24.63 -2.15 6.27
C ARG A 31 24.47 -1.40 4.97
N THR A 32 23.28 -0.85 4.73
CA THR A 32 22.95 -0.15 3.49
C THR A 32 23.75 1.14 3.29
N GLY A 33 24.22 1.74 4.39
CA GLY A 33 24.85 3.06 4.38
C GLY A 33 23.86 4.20 4.07
N ASP A 34 22.57 3.89 3.97
CA ASP A 34 21.52 4.86 3.69
C ASP A 34 21.05 5.51 4.99
N LEU A 35 21.43 6.77 5.18
CA LEU A 35 21.20 7.56 6.39
C LEU A 35 20.49 8.86 6.03
N LYS A 36 19.79 9.43 7.02
CA LYS A 36 19.13 10.73 6.89
C LYS A 36 20.13 11.81 6.44
N GLN A 37 19.81 12.51 5.37
CA GLN A 37 20.55 13.64 4.82
C GLN A 37 19.98 14.97 5.32
N PRO A 38 20.72 16.09 5.20
CA PRO A 38 20.27 17.41 5.66
C PRO A 38 18.98 17.92 5.02
N ASN A 39 18.73 17.52 3.76
CA ASN A 39 17.56 17.96 2.99
C ASN A 39 16.38 16.96 3.06
N ASP A 40 16.49 15.90 3.86
CA ASP A 40 15.41 14.94 3.99
C ASP A 40 14.24 15.52 4.79
N PRO A 41 13.00 15.06 4.52
CA PRO A 41 11.85 15.42 5.33
C PRO A 41 11.99 14.93 6.76
N GLY A 42 11.12 15.42 7.65
CA GLY A 42 11.12 15.03 9.06
C GLY A 42 11.08 13.51 9.24
N GLU A 43 10.21 12.85 8.46
CA GLU A 43 9.95 11.42 8.50
C GLU A 43 10.79 10.64 7.47
N ILE A 44 11.63 9.74 7.99
CA ILE A 44 12.44 8.79 7.22
C ILE A 44 12.23 7.40 7.78
N THR A 45 11.75 6.47 6.94
CA THR A 45 11.28 5.17 7.42
C THR A 45 11.86 4.02 6.60
N ASN A 46 12.29 2.97 7.29
CA ASN A 46 12.72 1.72 6.65
C ASN A 46 11.64 0.66 6.84
N GLU A 47 10.70 0.59 5.88
CA GLU A 47 9.52 -0.29 5.93
C GLU A 47 9.63 -1.46 4.95
N VAL A 48 10.82 -1.67 4.38
CA VAL A 48 11.02 -2.64 3.31
C VAL A 48 10.71 -4.06 3.79
N THR A 49 9.89 -4.76 3.01
CA THR A 49 9.86 -6.23 3.04
C THR A 49 10.71 -6.76 1.88
N PRO A 50 11.92 -7.30 2.13
CA PRO A 50 12.78 -7.80 1.07
C PRO A 50 12.15 -8.98 0.31
N ILE A 51 12.45 -9.10 -0.98
CA ILE A 51 12.04 -10.25 -1.80
C ILE A 51 13.25 -11.13 -2.12
N LYS A 52 13.09 -12.47 -2.05
CA LYS A 52 14.13 -13.43 -2.47
C LYS A 52 13.69 -14.14 -3.74
N VAL A 53 14.53 -14.09 -4.77
CA VAL A 53 14.35 -14.85 -6.02
C VAL A 53 15.64 -15.61 -6.32
N GLY A 54 15.54 -16.93 -6.46
CA GLY A 54 16.73 -17.78 -6.54
C GLY A 54 17.64 -17.55 -5.32
N ASP A 55 18.93 -17.30 -5.56
CA ASP A 55 19.93 -17.04 -4.51
C ASP A 55 20.19 -15.54 -4.27
N THR A 56 19.29 -14.68 -4.73
CA THR A 56 19.41 -13.23 -4.57
C THR A 56 18.29 -12.69 -3.70
N LEU A 57 18.65 -11.86 -2.72
CA LEU A 57 17.74 -11.06 -1.91
C LEU A 57 17.76 -9.62 -2.44
N PHE A 58 16.59 -9.06 -2.72
CA PHE A 58 16.43 -7.67 -3.18
C PHE A 58 15.75 -6.85 -2.10
N LEU A 59 16.28 -5.67 -1.82
CA LEU A 59 15.69 -4.71 -0.89
C LEU A 59 15.94 -3.28 -1.37
N CYS A 60 14.99 -2.40 -1.08
CA CYS A 60 15.15 -0.96 -1.23
C CYS A 60 15.40 -0.29 0.12
N THR A 61 15.83 0.97 0.09
CA THR A 61 16.13 1.79 1.26
C THR A 61 15.21 3.02 1.30
N ALA A 62 15.39 3.91 2.27
CA ALA A 62 14.55 5.10 2.41
C ALA A 62 14.67 6.04 1.20
N HIS A 63 15.88 6.20 0.66
CA HIS A 63 16.14 6.90 -0.62
C HIS A 63 15.95 6.01 -1.86
N GLN A 64 15.23 4.90 -1.71
CA GLN A 64 14.90 3.94 -2.77
C GLN A 64 16.12 3.38 -3.51
N ARG A 65 17.32 3.41 -2.91
CA ARG A 65 18.46 2.64 -3.43
C ARG A 65 18.13 1.16 -3.37
N LEU A 66 18.26 0.48 -4.49
CA LEU A 66 17.97 -0.94 -4.66
C LEU A 66 19.26 -1.74 -4.52
N PHE A 67 19.28 -2.68 -3.59
CA PHE A 67 20.39 -3.61 -3.40
C PHE A 67 19.99 -5.02 -3.80
N ALA A 68 20.91 -5.72 -4.46
CA ALA A 68 20.87 -7.15 -4.67
C ALA A 68 21.98 -7.81 -3.86
N LEU A 69 21.59 -8.69 -2.93
CA LEU A 69 22.51 -9.39 -2.04
C LEU A 69 22.49 -10.89 -2.34
N ASP A 70 23.61 -11.55 -2.12
CA ASP A 70 23.64 -12.99 -1.96
C ASP A 70 22.84 -13.39 -0.71
N ALA A 71 21.79 -14.19 -0.88
CA ALA A 71 20.84 -14.49 0.20
C ALA A 71 21.46 -15.33 1.33
N ALA A 72 22.53 -16.08 1.05
CA ALA A 72 23.19 -16.94 2.03
C ALA A 72 24.22 -16.18 2.86
N THR A 73 24.92 -15.22 2.25
CA THR A 73 26.08 -14.54 2.86
C THR A 73 25.84 -13.07 3.21
N GLY A 74 24.79 -12.44 2.65
CA GLY A 74 24.55 -11.01 2.79
C GLY A 74 25.50 -10.13 1.97
N LYS A 75 26.38 -10.72 1.16
CA LYS A 75 27.33 -9.98 0.33
C LYS A 75 26.58 -9.27 -0.81
N GLU A 76 26.87 -7.99 -1.01
CA GLU A 76 26.35 -7.23 -2.13
C GLU A 76 26.84 -7.83 -3.47
N LYS A 77 25.89 -8.05 -4.39
CA LYS A 77 26.15 -8.40 -5.79
C LYS A 77 26.25 -7.14 -6.64
N TRP A 78 25.26 -6.26 -6.48
CA TRP A 78 25.18 -4.96 -7.12
C TRP A 78 24.18 -4.08 -6.36
N HIS A 79 24.23 -2.77 -6.60
CA HIS A 79 23.17 -1.84 -6.21
C HIS A 79 22.87 -0.85 -7.34
N PHE A 80 21.69 -0.24 -7.26
CA PHE A 80 21.21 0.81 -8.15
C PHE A 80 20.73 1.99 -7.30
N ASP A 81 21.25 3.19 -7.56
CA ASP A 81 20.81 4.43 -6.92
C ASP A 81 19.91 5.21 -7.91
N PRO A 82 18.61 5.40 -7.62
CA PRO A 82 17.73 6.19 -8.48
C PRO A 82 18.04 7.70 -8.46
N GLN A 83 18.95 8.14 -7.58
CA GLN A 83 19.29 9.53 -7.33
C GLN A 83 18.03 10.32 -6.95
N LEU A 84 17.27 9.83 -5.98
CA LEU A 84 16.15 10.59 -5.44
C LEU A 84 16.70 11.88 -4.81
N ASN A 85 16.27 13.02 -5.33
CA ASN A 85 16.54 14.31 -4.74
C ASN A 85 15.38 14.70 -3.82
N ALA A 86 15.42 14.19 -2.60
CA ALA A 86 14.44 14.52 -1.58
C ALA A 86 14.56 15.99 -1.15
N ASP A 87 13.42 16.57 -0.77
CA ASP A 87 13.31 17.92 -0.22
C ASP A 87 12.53 17.86 1.10
N PRO A 88 12.71 18.81 2.05
CA PRO A 88 11.98 18.80 3.30
C PRO A 88 10.45 18.89 3.16
N SER A 89 9.92 19.26 1.97
CA SER A 89 8.49 19.27 1.68
C SER A 89 7.88 17.89 1.40
N PHE A 90 8.70 16.86 1.18
CA PHE A 90 8.19 15.49 1.01
C PHE A 90 7.48 15.07 2.29
N GLN A 91 6.40 14.30 2.17
CA GLN A 91 5.73 13.86 3.39
C GLN A 91 6.63 12.84 4.09
N HIS A 92 7.14 11.86 3.34
CA HIS A 92 7.99 10.79 3.86
C HIS A 92 9.04 10.41 2.82
N VAL A 93 10.23 9.98 3.26
CA VAL A 93 11.12 9.16 2.40
C VAL A 93 11.04 7.70 2.85
N THR A 94 10.35 6.90 2.04
CA THR A 94 9.91 5.55 2.41
C THR A 94 9.99 4.60 1.23
N CYS A 95 10.44 3.37 1.48
CA CYS A 95 10.22 2.26 0.59
C CYS A 95 9.68 1.04 1.34
N ARG A 96 8.54 0.50 0.87
CA ARG A 96 7.91 -0.70 1.46
C ARG A 96 8.30 -2.00 0.77
N GLY A 97 8.94 -1.91 -0.40
CA GLY A 97 9.36 -3.08 -1.16
C GLY A 97 9.52 -2.80 -2.65
N VAL A 98 9.90 -3.86 -3.36
CA VAL A 98 10.01 -3.88 -4.83
C VAL A 98 9.29 -5.12 -5.36
N SER A 99 9.02 -5.12 -6.66
CA SER A 99 8.37 -6.27 -7.32
C SER A 99 9.28 -6.90 -8.35
N TYR A 100 9.08 -8.19 -8.63
CA TYR A 100 9.87 -8.94 -9.61
C TYR A 100 8.98 -9.35 -10.79
N HIS A 101 9.55 -9.31 -12.00
CA HIS A 101 8.95 -9.88 -13.20
C HIS A 101 9.99 -10.67 -14.01
N GLU A 102 9.54 -11.76 -14.64
CA GLU A 102 10.33 -12.54 -15.58
C GLU A 102 9.68 -12.55 -16.97
N ALA A 103 10.37 -11.95 -17.94
CA ALA A 103 10.04 -12.00 -19.34
C ALA A 103 10.63 -13.26 -19.98
N LYS A 104 9.75 -14.02 -20.63
CA LYS A 104 10.01 -15.29 -21.29
C LYS A 104 9.48 -15.22 -22.72
N ALA A 105 9.93 -16.14 -23.57
CA ALA A 105 9.54 -16.17 -24.97
C ALA A 105 8.02 -16.35 -25.19
N ASP A 106 7.28 -16.86 -24.20
CA ASP A 106 5.83 -17.05 -24.25
C ASP A 106 5.02 -15.82 -23.78
N ASN A 107 5.64 -14.86 -23.08
CA ASN A 107 4.95 -13.70 -22.50
C ASN A 107 5.56 -12.34 -22.88
N ALA A 108 6.67 -12.30 -23.61
CA ALA A 108 7.38 -11.07 -23.95
C ALA A 108 8.02 -11.09 -25.35
N PRO A 109 8.14 -9.92 -26.00
CA PRO A 109 8.94 -9.76 -27.22
C PRO A 109 10.40 -10.19 -27.06
N ALA A 110 11.03 -10.64 -28.15
CA ALA A 110 12.39 -11.20 -28.12
C ALA A 110 13.47 -10.17 -27.68
N ASP A 111 13.31 -8.91 -28.04
CA ASP A 111 14.17 -7.81 -27.61
C ASP A 111 14.07 -7.58 -26.09
N VAL A 112 12.86 -7.62 -25.54
CA VAL A 112 12.60 -7.52 -24.11
C VAL A 112 13.25 -8.67 -23.33
N VAL A 113 13.17 -9.90 -23.86
CA VAL A 113 13.82 -11.09 -23.27
C VAL A 113 15.35 -10.99 -23.39
N ALA A 114 15.88 -10.42 -24.47
CA ALA A 114 17.32 -10.26 -24.67
C ALA A 114 17.93 -9.17 -23.77
N ASP A 115 17.21 -8.07 -23.54
CA ASP A 115 17.66 -6.95 -22.71
C ASP A 115 17.45 -7.20 -21.21
N CYS A 116 16.22 -7.56 -20.82
CA CYS A 116 15.81 -7.61 -19.42
C CYS A 116 14.87 -8.79 -19.11
N PRO A 117 15.38 -10.04 -19.21
CA PRO A 117 14.59 -11.25 -18.99
C PRO A 117 14.10 -11.35 -17.54
N ARG A 118 14.87 -10.80 -16.59
CA ARG A 118 14.52 -10.75 -15.17
C ARG A 118 14.68 -9.32 -14.70
N ARG A 119 13.64 -8.75 -14.09
CA ARG A 119 13.66 -7.35 -13.68
C ARG A 119 13.01 -7.12 -12.32
N ILE A 120 13.55 -6.15 -11.63
CA ILE A 120 13.00 -5.55 -10.43
C ILE A 120 12.31 -4.26 -10.82
N ILE A 121 11.07 -4.09 -10.38
CA ILE A 121 10.29 -2.87 -10.55
C ILE A 121 10.36 -2.09 -9.24
N LEU A 122 10.96 -0.89 -9.32
CA LEU A 122 11.26 -0.03 -8.19
C LEU A 122 10.49 1.29 -8.34
N PRO A 123 9.47 1.54 -7.49
CA PRO A 123 8.84 2.85 -7.40
C PRO A 123 9.72 3.83 -6.59
N VAL A 124 9.72 5.11 -6.96
CA VAL A 124 10.52 6.16 -6.32
C VAL A 124 9.64 7.38 -6.02
N ASN A 125 9.81 7.98 -4.84
CA ASN A 125 8.93 9.03 -4.30
C ASN A 125 8.83 10.33 -5.14
N ASP A 126 9.64 10.49 -6.18
CA ASP A 126 9.47 11.57 -7.16
C ASP A 126 8.55 11.22 -8.34
N GLY A 127 7.83 10.10 -8.26
CA GLY A 127 6.90 9.66 -9.29
C GLY A 127 7.56 8.94 -10.46
N ARG A 128 8.83 8.54 -10.35
CA ARG A 128 9.45 7.62 -11.29
C ARG A 128 9.19 6.16 -10.90
N LEU A 129 9.02 5.31 -11.91
CA LEU A 129 9.00 3.86 -11.77
C LEU A 129 10.11 3.27 -12.63
N PHE A 130 11.06 2.59 -12.00
CA PHE A 130 12.23 2.02 -12.65
C PHE A 130 12.05 0.52 -12.92
N ALA A 131 12.49 0.07 -14.09
CA ALA A 131 12.74 -1.34 -14.38
C ALA A 131 14.25 -1.58 -14.40
N VAL A 132 14.73 -2.37 -13.45
CA VAL A 132 16.16 -2.67 -13.26
C VAL A 132 16.39 -4.16 -13.48
N ASN A 133 17.35 -4.51 -14.33
CA ASN A 133 17.74 -5.89 -14.59
C ASN A 133 18.21 -6.56 -13.29
N ALA A 134 17.53 -7.65 -12.92
CA ALA A 134 17.71 -8.35 -11.65
C ALA A 134 19.10 -9.02 -11.52
N ASP A 135 19.82 -9.20 -12.61
CA ASP A 135 21.09 -9.91 -12.64
C ASP A 135 22.30 -8.98 -12.54
N ASN A 136 22.18 -7.75 -13.03
CA ASN A 136 23.33 -6.85 -13.19
C ASN A 136 23.08 -5.40 -12.73
N GLY A 137 21.87 -5.05 -12.30
CA GLY A 137 21.56 -3.71 -11.78
C GLY A 137 21.45 -2.60 -12.83
N LYS A 138 21.54 -2.92 -14.12
CA LYS A 138 21.35 -1.94 -15.21
C LYS A 138 19.87 -1.69 -15.47
N LEU A 139 19.53 -0.54 -16.02
CA LEU A 139 18.17 -0.26 -16.47
C LEU A 139 17.78 -1.19 -17.63
N CYS A 140 16.53 -1.63 -17.65
CA CYS A 140 15.95 -2.35 -18.80
C CYS A 140 15.68 -1.33 -19.92
N GLU A 141 16.57 -1.24 -20.93
CA GLU A 141 16.48 -0.24 -21.98
C GLU A 141 15.20 -0.36 -22.84
N THR A 142 14.62 -1.56 -22.95
CA THR A 142 13.39 -1.78 -23.73
C THR A 142 12.10 -1.37 -23.00
N PHE A 143 12.18 -0.98 -21.73
CA PHE A 143 11.01 -0.63 -20.92
C PHE A 143 10.78 0.89 -20.88
N ALA A 144 9.57 1.34 -21.21
CA ALA A 144 9.16 2.75 -21.17
C ALA A 144 10.21 3.68 -21.82
N ASN A 145 10.67 4.72 -21.11
CA ASN A 145 11.78 5.56 -21.56
C ASN A 145 13.10 5.04 -20.98
N LYS A 146 13.70 4.05 -21.64
CA LYS A 146 15.01 3.46 -21.28
C LYS A 146 15.10 3.01 -19.81
N GLY A 147 14.08 2.30 -19.36
CA GLY A 147 13.96 1.75 -18.01
C GLY A 147 13.21 2.66 -17.03
N ILE A 148 12.76 3.84 -17.45
CA ILE A 148 12.11 4.82 -16.58
C ILE A 148 10.70 5.13 -17.11
N LEU A 149 9.71 4.94 -16.24
CA LEU A 149 8.31 5.30 -16.48
C LEU A 149 7.92 6.50 -15.60
N ASN A 150 7.30 7.52 -16.21
CA ASN A 150 6.84 8.72 -15.52
C ASN A 150 5.39 8.57 -15.04
N LEU A 151 5.20 8.39 -13.72
CA LEU A 151 3.89 8.31 -13.09
C LEU A 151 3.24 9.69 -12.88
N GLN A 152 3.89 10.79 -13.22
CA GLN A 152 3.27 12.11 -13.13
C GLN A 152 2.56 12.54 -14.42
N THR A 153 2.62 11.71 -15.48
CA THR A 153 1.92 11.95 -16.74
C THR A 153 0.41 12.15 -16.50
N ASN A 154 -0.15 13.24 -17.04
CA ASN A 154 -1.53 13.71 -16.84
C ASN A 154 -1.97 13.94 -15.38
N MET A 155 -1.05 14.05 -14.43
CA MET A 155 -1.40 14.49 -13.07
C MET A 155 -1.71 15.99 -13.07
N PRO A 156 -2.69 16.45 -12.29
CA PRO A 156 -3.04 17.87 -12.22
C PRO A 156 -2.01 18.70 -11.42
N VAL A 157 -1.17 18.03 -10.62
CA VAL A 157 -0.09 18.60 -9.83
C VAL A 157 1.11 17.65 -9.90
N THR A 158 2.29 18.19 -10.21
CA THR A 158 3.54 17.44 -10.43
C THR A 158 4.70 17.95 -9.56
N THR A 159 4.40 18.77 -8.56
CA THR A 159 5.41 19.23 -7.60
C THR A 159 6.07 18.02 -6.92
N PRO A 160 7.41 17.94 -6.87
CA PRO A 160 8.10 16.87 -6.16
C PRO A 160 7.61 16.71 -4.72
N GLY A 161 7.46 15.46 -4.26
CA GLY A 161 6.98 15.15 -2.92
C GLY A 161 5.46 15.14 -2.74
N MET A 162 4.68 15.65 -3.70
CA MET A 162 3.21 15.63 -3.59
C MET A 162 2.56 14.31 -4.02
N TYR A 163 3.22 13.54 -4.89
CA TYR A 163 2.81 12.19 -5.28
C TYR A 163 3.99 11.24 -5.11
N GLU A 164 3.85 10.31 -4.17
CA GLU A 164 4.93 9.47 -3.69
C GLU A 164 4.55 7.98 -3.78
N PRO A 165 4.95 7.25 -4.84
CA PRO A 165 4.71 5.81 -4.92
C PRO A 165 5.62 5.06 -3.93
N THR A 166 5.11 4.84 -2.72
CA THR A 166 5.87 4.28 -1.58
C THR A 166 5.80 2.76 -1.47
N SER A 167 4.81 2.13 -2.12
CA SER A 167 4.56 0.68 -2.06
C SER A 167 4.94 -0.05 -3.36
N PRO A 168 5.36 -1.32 -3.29
CA PRO A 168 5.63 -2.12 -4.48
C PRO A 168 4.36 -2.28 -5.34
N PRO A 169 4.46 -2.19 -6.67
CA PRO A 169 3.32 -2.46 -7.55
C PRO A 169 2.92 -3.93 -7.52
N ILE A 170 1.66 -4.22 -7.80
CA ILE A 170 1.26 -5.59 -8.17
C ILE A 170 1.73 -5.86 -9.59
N ILE A 171 2.40 -7.00 -9.77
CA ILE A 171 2.85 -7.49 -11.07
C ILE A 171 2.06 -8.74 -11.41
N THR A 172 1.36 -8.71 -12.55
CA THR A 172 0.77 -9.89 -13.19
C THR A 172 1.61 -10.32 -14.40
N ASP A 173 1.20 -11.38 -15.09
CA ASP A 173 1.85 -11.80 -16.33
C ASP A 173 1.74 -10.77 -17.47
N LYS A 174 0.91 -9.72 -17.31
CA LYS A 174 0.60 -8.73 -18.36
C LYS A 174 0.67 -7.30 -17.87
N THR A 175 0.40 -7.05 -16.59
CA THR A 175 0.11 -5.71 -16.09
C THR A 175 0.92 -5.39 -14.84
N ILE A 176 1.48 -4.18 -14.81
CA ILE A 176 1.94 -3.50 -13.60
C ILE A 176 0.76 -2.67 -13.09
N VAL A 177 0.25 -2.97 -11.91
CA VAL A 177 -0.74 -2.15 -11.22
C VAL A 177 -0.05 -1.35 -10.14
N ILE A 178 -0.10 -0.02 -10.26
CA ILE A 178 0.58 0.90 -9.36
C ILE A 178 -0.38 2.00 -8.90
N ALA A 179 -0.25 2.33 -7.62
CA ALA A 179 -0.86 3.46 -6.95
C ALA A 179 0.24 4.20 -6.16
N GLY A 180 -0.09 5.33 -5.55
CA GLY A 180 0.87 6.09 -4.74
C GLY A 180 0.20 6.81 -3.58
N ALA A 181 1.04 7.27 -2.66
CA ALA A 181 0.64 8.27 -1.68
C ALA A 181 0.51 9.64 -2.36
N VAL A 182 -0.36 10.45 -1.77
CA VAL A 182 -0.60 11.85 -2.12
C VAL A 182 -0.47 12.59 -0.81
N THR A 183 0.21 13.74 -0.79
CA THR A 183 0.52 14.43 0.47
C THR A 183 -0.73 14.81 1.26
N ASP A 184 -0.72 14.45 2.53
CA ASP A 184 -1.82 14.72 3.44
C ASP A 184 -1.84 16.18 3.91
N ASN A 185 -3.03 16.79 3.88
CA ASN A 185 -3.38 18.07 4.51
C ASN A 185 -2.49 19.29 4.16
N PHE A 186 -1.67 19.22 3.11
CA PHE A 186 -0.77 20.31 2.72
C PHE A 186 -1.49 21.41 1.93
N SER A 187 -2.43 21.02 1.06
CA SER A 187 -3.21 21.90 0.21
C SER A 187 -4.64 21.38 0.01
N THR A 188 -5.52 22.23 -0.51
CA THR A 188 -6.82 21.82 -1.07
C THR A 188 -6.74 21.55 -2.58
N ARG A 189 -5.52 21.49 -3.12
CA ARG A 189 -5.17 21.21 -4.52
C ARG A 189 -3.96 20.29 -4.55
N GLU A 190 -4.24 19.00 -4.49
CA GLU A 190 -3.29 17.89 -4.48
C GLU A 190 -3.37 17.05 -5.76
N PRO A 191 -2.33 16.26 -6.08
CA PRO A 191 -2.37 15.29 -7.16
C PRO A 191 -3.57 14.34 -7.08
N SER A 192 -3.82 13.65 -8.18
CA SER A 192 -4.81 12.58 -8.21
C SER A 192 -4.24 11.31 -7.56
N GLY A 193 -5.03 10.67 -6.69
CA GLY A 193 -4.78 9.30 -6.23
C GLY A 193 -5.03 8.19 -7.27
N VAL A 194 -5.00 8.52 -8.57
CA VAL A 194 -5.28 7.58 -9.67
C VAL A 194 -4.44 6.31 -9.60
N ILE A 195 -5.12 5.18 -9.77
CA ILE A 195 -4.52 3.85 -9.89
C ILE A 195 -4.38 3.53 -11.37
N ARG A 196 -3.21 3.01 -11.79
CA ARG A 196 -2.94 2.76 -13.21
C ARG A 196 -2.42 1.35 -13.45
N GLY A 197 -2.83 0.82 -14.60
CA GLY A 197 -2.31 -0.41 -15.17
C GLY A 197 -1.43 -0.11 -16.38
N PHE A 198 -0.20 -0.62 -16.35
CA PHE A 198 0.75 -0.51 -17.46
C PHE A 198 1.10 -1.90 -17.99
N ASP A 199 1.38 -2.01 -19.28
CA ASP A 199 1.90 -3.22 -19.88
C ASP A 199 3.25 -3.59 -19.23
N VAL A 200 3.37 -4.82 -18.76
CA VAL A 200 4.52 -5.25 -17.95
C VAL A 200 5.84 -5.28 -18.71
N ASN A 201 5.77 -5.44 -20.03
CA ASN A 201 6.96 -5.53 -20.87
C ASN A 201 7.43 -4.18 -21.36
N THR A 202 6.48 -3.33 -21.76
CA THR A 202 6.74 -2.06 -22.47
C THR A 202 6.54 -0.81 -21.61
N GLY A 203 5.80 -0.90 -20.51
CA GLY A 203 5.44 0.25 -19.67
C GLY A 203 4.35 1.15 -20.26
N LYS A 204 3.69 0.73 -21.35
CA LYS A 204 2.59 1.48 -21.96
C LYS A 204 1.36 1.49 -21.05
N LEU A 205 0.73 2.66 -20.86
CA LEU A 205 -0.53 2.76 -20.13
C LEU A 205 -1.63 1.94 -20.82
N LEU A 206 -2.25 1.03 -20.08
CA LEU A 206 -3.36 0.17 -20.54
C LEU A 206 -4.71 0.68 -20.04
N TRP A 207 -4.77 1.09 -18.78
CA TRP A 207 -5.98 1.57 -18.13
C TRP A 207 -5.64 2.49 -16.95
N ALA A 208 -6.61 3.33 -16.58
CA ALA A 208 -6.59 4.12 -15.35
C ALA A 208 -7.86 3.84 -14.54
N PHE A 209 -7.80 4.09 -13.24
CA PHE A 209 -8.93 4.15 -12.33
C PHE A 209 -8.72 5.38 -11.42
N ASP A 210 -9.38 6.48 -11.75
CA ASP A 210 -9.39 7.72 -10.98
C ASP A 210 -10.60 7.72 -10.04
N PRO A 211 -10.41 7.52 -8.73
CA PRO A 211 -11.53 7.39 -7.79
C PRO A 211 -12.29 8.70 -7.57
N GLY A 212 -11.73 9.86 -7.94
CA GLY A 212 -12.40 11.16 -7.86
C GLY A 212 -13.18 11.54 -9.12
N ALA A 213 -13.03 10.78 -10.22
CA ALA A 213 -13.67 11.08 -11.49
C ALA A 213 -15.10 10.53 -11.59
N LYS A 214 -15.94 11.22 -12.38
CA LYS A 214 -17.29 10.74 -12.73
C LYS A 214 -17.25 9.43 -13.52
N ASP A 215 -16.31 9.32 -14.47
CA ASP A 215 -15.93 8.07 -15.13
C ASP A 215 -14.52 7.68 -14.67
N PRO A 216 -14.38 6.78 -13.68
CA PRO A 216 -13.09 6.40 -13.14
C PRO A 216 -12.13 5.81 -14.18
N ASN A 217 -12.64 5.16 -15.23
CA ASN A 217 -11.79 4.49 -16.21
C ASN A 217 -11.40 5.37 -17.41
N ALA A 218 -11.78 6.65 -17.41
CA ALA A 218 -11.37 7.59 -18.44
C ALA A 218 -9.86 7.84 -18.38
N ILE A 219 -9.18 7.65 -19.51
CA ILE A 219 -7.79 8.08 -19.69
C ILE A 219 -7.85 9.50 -20.30
N PRO A 220 -7.33 10.53 -19.61
CA PRO A 220 -7.34 11.90 -20.11
C PRO A 220 -6.50 12.02 -21.39
N SER A 221 -6.87 12.95 -22.27
CA SER A 221 -6.02 13.38 -23.39
C SER A 221 -4.83 14.20 -22.87
N ASP A 222 -3.89 14.53 -23.75
CA ASP A 222 -2.71 15.32 -23.38
C ASP A 222 -3.05 16.73 -22.86
N GLU A 223 -4.22 17.26 -23.22
CA GLU A 223 -4.73 18.56 -22.77
C GLU A 223 -5.55 18.50 -21.47
N HIS A 224 -5.79 17.29 -20.94
CA HIS A 224 -6.57 17.08 -19.73
C HIS A 224 -5.75 16.35 -18.66
N HIS A 225 -6.17 16.52 -17.42
CA HIS A 225 -5.56 15.88 -16.25
C HIS A 225 -6.57 14.97 -15.56
N PHE A 226 -6.04 14.04 -14.76
CA PHE A 226 -6.82 13.35 -13.74
C PHE A 226 -7.37 14.35 -12.70
N THR A 227 -8.34 13.89 -11.92
CA THR A 227 -9.08 14.72 -10.97
C THR A 227 -8.19 15.14 -9.81
N LEU A 228 -8.28 16.41 -9.41
CA LEU A 228 -7.62 16.93 -8.22
C LEU A 228 -8.17 16.26 -6.96
N ASN A 229 -7.27 15.96 -6.02
CA ASN A 229 -7.58 15.41 -4.69
C ASN A 229 -8.37 14.08 -4.74
N SER A 230 -8.19 13.26 -5.76
CA SER A 230 -8.81 11.93 -5.74
C SER A 230 -8.24 11.11 -4.59
N PRO A 231 -9.05 10.29 -3.88
CA PRO A 231 -8.56 9.37 -2.86
C PRO A 231 -7.39 8.53 -3.35
N ASN A 232 -6.35 8.37 -2.54
CA ASN A 232 -5.13 7.65 -2.91
C ASN A 232 -5.13 6.19 -2.41
N SER A 233 -4.09 5.44 -2.76
CA SER A 233 -3.83 4.10 -2.22
C SER A 233 -2.34 3.93 -2.04
N TRP A 234 -1.86 4.11 -0.82
CA TRP A 234 -0.43 4.12 -0.51
C TRP A 234 0.07 2.81 0.12
N ALA A 235 -0.80 2.04 0.76
CA ALA A 235 -0.43 0.78 1.41
C ALA A 235 -0.29 -0.37 0.38
N PRO A 236 0.49 -1.43 0.68
CA PRO A 236 0.68 -2.53 -0.24
C PRO A 236 -0.66 -3.20 -0.61
N ALA A 237 -0.88 -3.46 -1.89
CA ALA A 237 -2.07 -4.13 -2.38
C ALA A 237 -1.95 -5.67 -2.31
N ALA A 238 -3.05 -6.38 -2.58
CA ALA A 238 -3.06 -7.83 -2.72
C ALA A 238 -3.67 -8.25 -4.06
N TYR A 239 -3.27 -9.42 -4.58
CA TYR A 239 -3.72 -9.90 -5.88
C TYR A 239 -4.15 -11.36 -5.83
N ASP A 240 -5.34 -11.66 -6.38
CA ASP A 240 -5.81 -13.03 -6.61
C ASP A 240 -5.74 -13.37 -8.11
N ALA A 241 -4.70 -14.11 -8.49
CA ALA A 241 -4.47 -14.52 -9.87
C ALA A 241 -5.59 -15.40 -10.46
N LYS A 242 -6.38 -16.11 -9.64
CA LYS A 242 -7.48 -16.94 -10.14
C LYS A 242 -8.68 -16.10 -10.59
N LEU A 243 -8.87 -14.96 -9.94
CA LEU A 243 -9.96 -14.03 -10.22
C LEU A 243 -9.52 -12.86 -11.11
N ASP A 244 -8.20 -12.71 -11.31
CA ASP A 244 -7.60 -11.53 -11.93
C ASP A 244 -8.06 -10.23 -11.23
N LEU A 245 -8.11 -10.26 -9.89
CA LEU A 245 -8.55 -9.13 -9.06
C LEU A 245 -7.41 -8.64 -8.17
N VAL A 246 -7.19 -7.34 -8.21
CA VAL A 246 -6.33 -6.60 -7.28
C VAL A 246 -7.20 -5.89 -6.24
N TYR A 247 -6.78 -5.97 -4.97
CA TYR A 247 -7.45 -5.39 -3.82
C TYR A 247 -6.59 -4.25 -3.29
N LEU A 248 -7.10 -3.03 -3.43
CA LEU A 248 -6.42 -1.80 -3.07
C LEU A 248 -7.03 -1.22 -1.78
N PRO A 249 -6.22 -1.05 -0.73
CA PRO A 249 -6.61 -0.28 0.43
C PRO A 249 -6.56 1.23 0.12
N MET A 250 -7.70 1.88 0.18
CA MET A 250 -7.84 3.29 -0.18
C MET A 250 -7.76 4.20 1.05
N GLY A 251 -7.13 5.35 0.85
CA GLY A 251 -7.19 6.49 1.75
C GLY A 251 -8.39 7.39 1.51
N VAL A 252 -8.38 8.56 2.13
CA VAL A 252 -9.39 9.61 1.97
C VAL A 252 -8.98 10.66 0.92
N THR A 253 -9.92 11.52 0.55
CA THR A 253 -9.65 12.75 -0.22
C THR A 253 -9.06 13.82 0.70
N THR A 254 -7.96 14.44 0.26
CA THR A 254 -7.34 15.59 0.93
C THR A 254 -8.18 16.87 0.77
N PRO A 255 -8.33 17.71 1.83
CA PRO A 255 -7.85 17.52 3.21
C PRO A 255 -8.56 16.39 3.95
N ASP A 256 -7.83 15.66 4.79
CA ASP A 256 -8.27 14.38 5.35
C ASP A 256 -9.17 14.57 6.57
N ILE A 257 -8.93 15.67 7.31
CA ILE A 257 -9.61 16.00 8.56
C ILE A 257 -10.77 17.00 8.40
N TRP A 258 -11.11 17.36 7.15
CA TRP A 258 -12.23 18.24 6.84
C TRP A 258 -12.81 17.92 5.46
N GLY A 259 -14.10 17.59 5.42
CA GLY A 259 -14.79 17.07 4.23
C GLY A 259 -15.83 18.00 3.61
N GLY A 260 -16.00 19.22 4.12
CA GLY A 260 -17.15 20.06 3.76
C GLY A 260 -17.27 20.45 2.27
N ASN A 261 -16.19 20.37 1.50
CA ASN A 261 -16.19 20.61 0.04
C ASN A 261 -16.09 19.34 -0.81
N ARG A 262 -16.07 18.15 -0.20
CA ARG A 262 -15.91 16.90 -0.97
C ARG A 262 -17.15 16.61 -1.79
N THR A 263 -16.94 16.27 -3.06
CA THR A 263 -18.05 15.88 -3.94
C THR A 263 -18.45 14.42 -3.72
N PRO A 264 -19.65 14.00 -4.17
CA PRO A 264 -20.05 12.60 -4.14
C PRO A 264 -19.06 11.66 -4.84
N GLU A 265 -18.38 12.13 -5.89
CA GLU A 265 -17.36 11.38 -6.60
C GLU A 265 -16.12 11.15 -5.73
N GLN A 266 -15.61 12.19 -5.08
CA GLN A 266 -14.47 12.12 -4.14
C GLN A 266 -14.76 11.21 -2.93
N GLU A 267 -16.02 11.17 -2.48
CA GLU A 267 -16.46 10.33 -1.35
C GLU A 267 -16.71 8.86 -1.72
N ARG A 268 -16.90 8.53 -3.01
CA ARG A 268 -17.42 7.23 -3.44
C ARG A 268 -16.51 6.05 -3.07
N TYR A 269 -15.21 6.28 -3.06
CA TYR A 269 -14.18 5.26 -2.79
C TYR A 269 -13.22 5.63 -1.67
N ALA A 270 -13.46 6.73 -0.96
CA ALA A 270 -12.66 7.11 0.19
C ALA A 270 -12.74 6.07 1.31
N SER A 271 -11.64 5.82 2.00
CA SER A 271 -11.54 4.98 3.21
C SER A 271 -12.17 3.60 3.00
N SER A 272 -11.82 2.99 1.87
CA SER A 272 -12.48 1.79 1.34
C SER A 272 -11.48 0.71 0.94
N ILE A 273 -11.99 -0.51 0.78
CA ILE A 273 -11.29 -1.53 -0.03
C ILE A 273 -11.91 -1.52 -1.41
N VAL A 274 -11.08 -1.31 -2.44
CA VAL A 274 -11.49 -1.37 -3.84
C VAL A 274 -10.93 -2.63 -4.48
N ALA A 275 -11.78 -3.39 -5.16
CA ALA A 275 -11.37 -4.52 -5.98
C ALA A 275 -11.51 -4.16 -7.46
N LEU A 276 -10.39 -4.14 -8.18
CA LEU A 276 -10.34 -3.91 -9.62
C LEU A 276 -9.91 -5.19 -10.34
N ASN A 277 -10.39 -5.38 -11.56
CA ASN A 277 -9.78 -6.35 -12.45
C ASN A 277 -8.37 -5.86 -12.86
N ALA A 278 -7.33 -6.64 -12.59
CA ALA A 278 -5.95 -6.18 -12.76
C ALA A 278 -5.57 -6.00 -14.25
N THR A 279 -6.20 -6.74 -15.15
CA THR A 279 -5.95 -6.60 -16.60
C THR A 279 -6.64 -5.36 -17.20
N THR A 280 -7.82 -4.99 -16.72
CA THR A 280 -8.69 -3.99 -17.39
C THR A 280 -8.96 -2.73 -16.58
N GLY A 281 -8.64 -2.71 -15.29
CA GLY A 281 -8.93 -1.59 -14.39
C GLY A 281 -10.39 -1.45 -13.99
N LYS A 282 -11.28 -2.32 -14.48
CA LYS A 282 -12.72 -2.24 -14.21
C LYS A 282 -13.02 -2.59 -12.76
N LEU A 283 -13.90 -1.81 -12.14
CA LEU A 283 -14.39 -2.07 -10.80
C LEU A 283 -15.15 -3.40 -10.75
N ALA A 284 -14.69 -4.31 -9.89
CA ALA A 284 -15.45 -5.51 -9.54
C ALA A 284 -16.39 -5.20 -8.37
N TRP A 285 -15.86 -4.59 -7.30
CA TRP A 285 -16.63 -4.13 -6.16
C TRP A 285 -15.82 -3.14 -5.32
N SER A 286 -16.47 -2.40 -4.44
CA SER A 286 -15.82 -1.58 -3.40
C SER A 286 -16.57 -1.70 -2.08
N TYR A 287 -15.87 -1.38 -0.99
CA TYR A 287 -16.46 -1.32 0.33
C TYR A 287 -15.85 -0.23 1.18
N GLN A 288 -16.65 0.79 1.45
CA GLN A 288 -16.30 1.90 2.32
C GLN A 288 -16.41 1.48 3.79
N THR A 289 -15.31 1.61 4.52
CA THR A 289 -15.21 1.28 5.95
C THR A 289 -15.51 2.49 6.84
N VAL A 290 -15.36 3.70 6.31
CA VAL A 290 -15.73 4.95 6.97
C VAL A 290 -16.46 5.83 5.95
N HIS A 291 -17.72 6.14 6.22
CA HIS A 291 -18.49 7.08 5.40
C HIS A 291 -18.13 8.51 5.82
N HIS A 292 -17.76 9.37 4.87
CA HIS A 292 -17.38 10.76 5.10
C HIS A 292 -16.36 10.89 6.23
N ASP A 293 -15.15 10.46 5.89
CA ASP A 293 -14.05 10.32 6.84
C ASP A 293 -13.44 11.69 7.20
N LEU A 294 -13.49 12.04 8.47
CA LEU A 294 -12.98 13.32 9.00
C LEU A 294 -11.77 13.14 9.91
N TRP A 295 -11.20 11.94 9.94
CA TRP A 295 -10.19 11.57 10.93
C TRP A 295 -9.01 10.83 10.30
N ASP A 296 -8.82 10.98 8.99
CA ASP A 296 -7.75 10.29 8.26
C ASP A 296 -7.79 8.78 8.59
N MET A 297 -8.92 8.12 8.34
CA MET A 297 -9.14 6.68 8.61
C MET A 297 -8.82 5.83 7.38
N ASP A 298 -7.72 6.16 6.72
CA ASP A 298 -7.10 5.38 5.67
C ASP A 298 -6.99 3.90 6.03
N MET A 299 -7.14 3.04 5.02
CA MET A 299 -6.85 1.62 5.15
C MET A 299 -5.33 1.42 5.08
N PRO A 300 -4.61 1.19 6.20
CA PRO A 300 -3.16 1.40 6.22
C PRO A 300 -2.37 0.11 5.96
N SER A 301 -3.04 -1.00 5.66
CA SER A 301 -2.44 -2.33 5.66
C SER A 301 -2.84 -3.16 4.46
N GLN A 302 -1.96 -4.11 4.12
CA GLN A 302 -2.19 -5.04 3.02
C GLN A 302 -3.37 -5.99 3.30
N PRO A 303 -4.32 -6.13 2.36
CA PRO A 303 -5.33 -7.18 2.46
C PRO A 303 -4.71 -8.59 2.48
N THR A 304 -5.12 -9.43 3.42
CA THR A 304 -4.75 -10.85 3.47
C THR A 304 -5.76 -11.69 2.69
N LEU A 305 -5.27 -12.53 1.77
CA LEU A 305 -6.11 -13.48 1.02
C LEU A 305 -6.07 -14.87 1.65
N ALA A 306 -7.23 -15.41 2.02
CA ALA A 306 -7.32 -16.72 2.63
C ALA A 306 -8.59 -17.46 2.22
N ASP A 307 -8.46 -18.74 1.89
CA ASP A 307 -9.60 -19.63 1.77
C ASP A 307 -10.14 -19.95 3.17
N ILE A 308 -11.38 -19.56 3.42
CA ILE A 308 -12.09 -19.76 4.68
C ILE A 308 -13.33 -20.62 4.46
N GLU A 309 -13.60 -21.50 5.41
CA GLU A 309 -14.84 -22.26 5.42
C GLU A 309 -15.98 -21.41 6.00
N VAL A 310 -17.02 -21.17 5.19
CA VAL A 310 -18.22 -20.41 5.56
C VAL A 310 -19.45 -21.29 5.35
N ASN A 311 -20.16 -21.62 6.45
CA ASN A 311 -21.34 -22.48 6.46
C ASN A 311 -21.11 -23.84 5.74
N GLY A 312 -19.98 -24.50 6.02
CA GLY A 312 -19.62 -25.78 5.39
C GLY A 312 -19.16 -25.68 3.94
N LYS A 313 -19.00 -24.45 3.39
CA LYS A 313 -18.50 -24.22 2.03
C LYS A 313 -17.18 -23.46 2.07
N ASN A 314 -16.14 -24.00 1.44
CA ASN A 314 -14.90 -23.29 1.23
C ASN A 314 -15.12 -22.10 0.29
N ARG A 315 -14.71 -20.91 0.72
CA ARG A 315 -14.76 -19.69 -0.08
C ARG A 315 -13.44 -18.93 0.08
N THR A 316 -13.01 -18.26 -0.98
CA THR A 316 -11.89 -17.31 -0.87
C THR A 316 -12.39 -16.04 -0.18
N GLY A 317 -11.87 -15.79 1.02
CA GLY A 317 -12.10 -14.59 1.79
C GLY A 317 -10.91 -13.65 1.74
N HIS A 318 -11.21 -12.37 1.86
CA HIS A 318 -10.29 -11.26 2.01
C HIS A 318 -10.41 -10.77 3.45
N LEU A 319 -9.32 -10.82 4.18
CA LEU A 319 -9.19 -10.24 5.52
C LEU A 319 -8.48 -8.91 5.37
N CYS A 320 -9.18 -7.81 5.62
CA CYS A 320 -8.57 -6.48 5.66
C CYS A 320 -8.50 -6.05 7.13
N PRO A 321 -7.29 -5.91 7.70
CA PRO A 321 -7.12 -5.28 9.02
C PRO A 321 -7.46 -3.79 8.91
N GLY A 322 -8.50 -3.32 9.61
CA GLY A 322 -8.68 -1.89 9.86
C GLY A 322 -7.96 -1.52 11.15
N GLU A 323 -6.93 -0.67 11.08
CA GLU A 323 -5.95 -0.53 12.17
C GLU A 323 -5.92 0.84 12.87
N LYS A 324 -6.46 1.93 12.27
CA LYS A 324 -6.51 3.21 12.99
C LYS A 324 -7.49 3.13 14.20
N PRO A 325 -7.13 3.65 15.38
CA PRO A 325 -7.75 3.32 16.67
C PRO A 325 -9.27 3.59 16.76
N ALA A 326 -9.83 4.45 15.90
CA ALA A 326 -11.27 4.69 15.84
C ALA A 326 -12.08 3.64 15.04
N THR A 327 -11.44 2.66 14.40
CA THR A 327 -12.12 1.51 13.78
C THR A 327 -11.70 0.17 14.36
N SER A 328 -10.40 -0.12 14.56
CA SER A 328 -9.80 -1.40 15.06
C SER A 328 -10.64 -2.66 14.76
N SER A 329 -11.22 -2.70 13.56
CA SER A 329 -12.20 -3.69 13.11
C SER A 329 -11.57 -4.47 11.98
N CYS A 330 -11.62 -5.80 12.06
CA CYS A 330 -11.17 -6.66 10.99
C CYS A 330 -12.35 -7.02 10.10
N TRP A 331 -12.21 -6.76 8.81
CA TRP A 331 -13.27 -7.05 7.85
C TRP A 331 -12.96 -8.35 7.14
N ILE A 332 -13.92 -9.29 7.17
CA ILE A 332 -13.90 -10.48 6.32
C ILE A 332 -14.87 -10.23 5.16
N VAL A 333 -14.32 -10.03 3.97
CA VAL A 333 -15.07 -9.88 2.72
C VAL A 333 -14.95 -11.18 1.92
N VAL A 334 -16.04 -11.77 1.45
CA VAL A 334 -15.99 -13.04 0.71
C VAL A 334 -16.68 -12.86 -0.64
N THR A 335 -15.90 -12.64 -1.71
CA THR A 335 -16.38 -12.54 -3.11
C THR A 335 -17.75 -11.86 -3.24
N ALA A 336 -17.77 -10.54 -3.06
CA ALA A 336 -18.96 -9.67 -3.09
C ALA A 336 -20.10 -9.97 -2.09
N SER A 337 -19.96 -11.02 -1.26
CA SER A 337 -20.88 -11.35 -0.17
C SER A 337 -20.21 -11.20 1.19
N TRP A 338 -20.87 -10.49 2.10
CA TRP A 338 -20.31 -10.15 3.41
C TRP A 338 -20.56 -11.27 4.42
N TRP A 339 -19.53 -11.62 5.19
CA TRP A 339 -19.68 -12.62 6.24
C TRP A 339 -19.75 -12.02 7.65
N SER A 340 -18.94 -11.00 7.97
CA SER A 340 -19.12 -10.26 9.22
C SER A 340 -20.43 -9.46 9.15
N ARG A 341 -21.32 -9.67 10.13
CA ARG A 341 -22.59 -8.95 10.21
C ARG A 341 -22.31 -7.44 10.32
N ARG A 342 -22.86 -6.67 9.39
CA ARG A 342 -22.75 -5.21 9.40
C ARG A 342 -23.66 -4.67 10.51
N ARG A 343 -23.08 -3.99 11.48
CA ARG A 343 -23.85 -3.11 12.37
C ARG A 343 -23.63 -1.67 11.97
N LYS A 344 -24.70 -0.90 11.95
CA LYS A 344 -24.64 0.55 11.85
C LYS A 344 -24.82 1.10 13.26
N ASN A 345 -23.72 1.57 13.87
CA ASN A 345 -23.80 2.24 15.16
C ASN A 345 -23.94 3.75 14.94
N GLN A 346 -24.66 4.41 15.84
CA GLN A 346 -24.69 5.88 15.88
C GLN A 346 -23.34 6.38 16.41
N TYR A 347 -22.79 7.41 15.77
CA TYR A 347 -21.51 8.01 16.16
C TYR A 347 -21.72 9.40 16.80
N ARG A 348 -20.69 9.89 17.52
CA ARG A 348 -20.71 11.16 18.25
C ARG A 348 -21.08 12.34 17.34
N ARG A 349 -21.72 13.35 17.94
CA ARG A 349 -22.20 14.57 17.26
C ARG A 349 -21.15 15.67 17.35
N GLY A 350 -20.98 16.43 16.26
CA GLY A 350 -20.16 17.64 16.21
C GLY A 350 -19.17 17.58 15.05
N ALA A 351 -19.48 18.26 13.95
CA ALA A 351 -18.56 18.49 12.85
C ALA A 351 -17.97 19.91 12.96
N ALA A 352 -16.82 20.14 12.32
CA ALA A 352 -16.30 21.48 12.14
C ALA A 352 -17.31 22.35 11.37
N LYS A 353 -17.18 23.68 11.46
CA LYS A 353 -18.05 24.61 10.72
C LYS A 353 -17.93 24.33 9.21
N GLY A 354 -19.09 24.21 8.55
CA GLY A 354 -19.16 23.94 7.11
C GLY A 354 -19.06 22.46 6.74
N ASP A 355 -19.05 21.57 7.72
CA ASP A 355 -18.90 20.13 7.52
C ASP A 355 -20.05 19.33 8.19
N TYR A 356 -20.08 18.00 8.02
CA TYR A 356 -21.08 17.14 8.64
C TYR A 356 -20.50 15.82 9.15
N VAL A 357 -21.18 15.13 10.06
CA VAL A 357 -20.86 13.74 10.42
C VAL A 357 -21.98 12.83 9.94
N THR A 358 -21.65 11.64 9.44
CA THR A 358 -22.69 10.69 9.03
C THR A 358 -23.45 10.14 10.24
N LYS A 359 -24.73 9.83 10.03
CA LYS A 359 -25.58 9.27 11.10
C LYS A 359 -25.14 7.87 11.53
N THR A 360 -24.46 7.13 10.65
CA THR A 360 -24.08 5.73 10.87
C THR A 360 -22.76 5.38 10.20
N GLN A 361 -21.91 4.65 10.93
CA GLN A 361 -20.71 4.02 10.37
C GLN A 361 -20.86 2.50 10.32
N PRO A 362 -20.23 1.80 9.36
CA PRO A 362 -20.23 0.34 9.35
C PRO A 362 -19.29 -0.21 10.42
N PHE A 363 -19.71 -1.28 11.10
CA PHE A 363 -18.90 -2.04 12.06
C PHE A 363 -18.85 -3.53 11.72
N SER A 364 -17.71 -4.15 12.02
CA SER A 364 -17.49 -5.59 11.92
C SER A 364 -17.76 -6.23 13.27
N ASP A 365 -18.51 -7.34 13.28
CA ASP A 365 -18.60 -8.23 14.45
C ASP A 365 -17.23 -8.89 14.78
N LEU A 366 -16.29 -8.93 13.82
CA LEU A 366 -14.91 -9.31 14.06
C LEU A 366 -14.07 -8.04 14.33
N SER A 367 -13.77 -7.78 15.59
CA SER A 367 -13.08 -6.57 16.02
C SER A 367 -12.09 -6.90 17.13
N PHE A 368 -10.91 -6.28 17.09
CA PHE A 368 -9.90 -6.39 18.16
C PHE A 368 -10.07 -5.31 19.25
N ARG A 369 -10.92 -4.32 18.99
CA ARG A 369 -12.12 -4.11 19.82
C ARG A 369 -12.06 -4.50 21.30
N PRO A 370 -11.45 -3.75 22.23
CA PRO A 370 -11.79 -3.90 23.63
C PRO A 370 -13.31 -3.77 23.79
N LYS A 371 -13.95 -4.70 24.53
CA LYS A 371 -15.41 -4.66 24.75
C LYS A 371 -15.87 -3.48 25.62
N LYS A 372 -14.95 -2.97 26.44
CA LYS A 372 -15.12 -1.79 27.27
C LYS A 372 -14.32 -0.64 26.67
N ASP A 373 -14.78 0.58 26.86
CA ASP A 373 -13.96 1.75 26.55
C ASP A 373 -12.67 1.71 27.37
N LEU A 374 -11.57 2.12 26.75
CA LEU A 374 -10.29 2.26 27.43
C LEU A 374 -10.40 3.39 28.46
N THR A 375 -9.91 3.13 29.66
CA THR A 375 -9.86 4.09 30.76
C THR A 375 -8.41 4.49 31.04
N GLY A 376 -8.20 5.52 31.85
CA GLY A 376 -6.84 5.89 32.29
C GLY A 376 -6.07 4.77 32.99
N ALA A 377 -6.77 3.75 33.53
CA ALA A 377 -6.13 2.56 34.10
C ALA A 377 -5.53 1.63 33.03
N ASP A 378 -6.08 1.63 31.81
CA ASP A 378 -5.61 0.79 30.70
C ASP A 378 -4.40 1.42 29.96
N MET A 379 -4.02 2.66 30.28
CA MET A 379 -2.90 3.38 29.64
C MET A 379 -1.51 2.86 30.09
N TRP A 380 -1.43 2.14 31.21
CA TRP A 380 -0.16 1.79 31.87
C TRP A 380 0.32 0.37 31.53
N GLY A 381 -0.03 -0.12 30.34
CA GLY A 381 0.46 -1.36 29.76
C GLY A 381 -0.35 -2.62 30.09
N ALA A 382 -0.05 -3.69 29.35
CA ALA A 382 -0.85 -4.91 29.28
C ALA A 382 -0.49 -5.93 30.37
N THR A 383 0.67 -5.78 31.00
CA THR A 383 1.16 -6.70 32.03
C THR A 383 1.24 -6.03 33.40
N MET A 384 1.28 -6.85 34.45
CA MET A 384 1.49 -6.38 35.82
C MET A 384 2.81 -5.63 35.97
N PHE A 385 3.84 -5.97 35.17
CA PHE A 385 5.13 -5.27 35.19
C PHE A 385 5.04 -3.86 34.61
N ASP A 386 4.31 -3.68 33.51
CA ASP A 386 4.12 -2.36 32.90
C ASP A 386 3.43 -1.40 33.88
N GLN A 387 2.41 -1.90 34.58
CA GLN A 387 1.65 -1.14 35.56
C GLN A 387 2.43 -0.84 36.85
N LEU A 388 3.43 -1.65 37.18
CA LEU A 388 4.31 -1.45 38.34
C LEU A 388 5.43 -0.43 38.06
N VAL A 389 5.94 -0.38 36.84
CA VAL A 389 7.10 0.45 36.48
C VAL A 389 6.70 1.91 36.16
N TRP A 390 5.44 2.14 35.77
CA TRP A 390 4.95 3.47 35.36
C TRP A 390 3.84 4.03 36.28
N PRO A 391 4.18 4.56 37.47
CA PRO A 391 3.19 5.09 38.40
C PRO A 391 2.63 6.47 38.00
N ARG A 392 1.29 6.51 37.87
CA ARG A 392 0.24 7.55 38.14
C ARG A 392 0.49 9.08 38.13
N ASP A 393 1.69 9.62 37.93
CA ASP A 393 1.96 11.05 38.17
C ASP A 393 2.05 11.91 36.90
N LEU A 394 1.00 11.91 36.08
CA LEU A 394 0.80 12.98 35.09
C LEU A 394 -0.56 13.66 35.31
N PRO A 395 -0.63 14.99 35.41
CA PRO A 395 -1.89 15.71 35.59
C PRO A 395 -2.79 15.52 34.36
N PRO A 396 -4.12 15.55 34.54
CA PRO A 396 -5.08 15.25 33.48
C PRO A 396 -4.97 16.27 32.35
N ALA A 397 -4.35 15.88 31.24
CA ALA A 397 -4.55 16.54 29.96
C ALA A 397 -5.96 16.16 29.46
N ALA A 398 -6.75 17.18 29.16
CA ALA A 398 -8.16 17.09 28.81
C ALA A 398 -8.40 16.14 27.61
N LEU A 399 -9.29 15.17 27.83
CA LEU A 399 -9.90 14.29 26.84
C LEU A 399 -10.86 15.02 25.89
#